data_AF-A0A3M1NHN5-F1
#
_entry.id   AF-A0A3M1NHN5-F1
#
_cell.length_a   1.000
_cell.length_b   1.000
_cell.length_c   1.000
_cell.angle_alpha   90.00
_cell.angle_beta   90.00
_cell.angle_gamma   90.00
#
_symmetry.space_group_name_H-M   'P 1'
#
loop_
_entity.id
_entity.type
_entity.pdbx_description
1 polymer ?
#
loop_
_entity_poly.entity_id
_entity_poly.type
_entity_poly.pdbx_seq_one_letter_code
_entity_poly.pdbx_strand_id
1 'polypeptide(L)'
;MINELPYEELIKMKKDLDYGGKHLKHLVNLKIEEFKTKKRSVCATCGAPLGSHNMTLIFGPDDFKKKASFCAPDCLKYFLKKIEAKGGLIL
;
A
#
# COMPACT_ATOMS: atom_id res chain seq x y z
N MET A 1 -11.75 23.47 7.10
CA MET A 1 -11.37 23.21 8.52
C MET A 1 -12.64 23.15 9.38
N ILE A 2 -12.66 22.56 10.58
CA ILE A 2 -13.88 22.49 11.45
C ILE A 2 -14.55 23.87 11.64
N ASN A 3 -13.75 24.93 11.62
CA ASN A 3 -14.18 26.33 11.75
C ASN A 3 -15.11 26.82 10.62
N GLU A 4 -15.27 26.06 9.54
CA GLU A 4 -16.08 26.42 8.37
C GLU A 4 -17.37 25.58 8.28
N LEU A 5 -17.62 24.70 9.25
CA LEU A 5 -18.78 23.81 9.22
C LEU A 5 -20.05 24.53 9.68
N PRO A 6 -21.18 24.34 8.96
CA PRO A 6 -22.50 24.79 9.41
C PRO A 6 -22.86 24.25 10.80
N TYR A 7 -23.67 25.00 11.55
CA TYR A 7 -24.11 24.61 12.90
C TYR A 7 -24.72 23.19 12.97
N GLU A 8 -25.51 22.81 11.96
CA GLU A 8 -26.15 21.49 11.91
C GLU A 8 -25.13 20.34 11.76
N GLU A 9 -24.06 20.56 11.00
CA GLU A 9 -22.93 19.63 10.85
C GLU A 9 -22.18 19.48 12.17
N LEU A 10 -21.95 20.60 12.88
CA LEU A 10 -21.32 20.61 14.20
C LEU A 10 -22.12 19.83 15.24
N ILE A 11 -23.46 19.96 15.24
CA ILE A 11 -24.34 19.23 16.15
C ILE A 11 -24.34 17.72 15.84
N LYS A 12 -24.35 17.33 14.56
CA LYS A 12 -24.22 15.92 14.16
C LYS A 12 -22.88 15.33 14.60
N MET A 13 -21.80 16.08 14.40
CA MET A 13 -20.45 15.67 14.80
C MET A 13 -20.32 15.54 16.32
N LYS A 14 -20.89 16.48 17.10
CA LYS A 14 -20.97 16.40 18.56
C LYS A 14 -21.71 15.15 19.02
N LYS A 15 -22.87 14.85 18.42
CA LYS A 15 -23.63 13.63 18.75
C LYS A 15 -22.81 12.38 18.47
N ASP A 16 -22.15 12.26 17.31
CA ASP A 16 -21.31 11.10 17.01
C ASP A 16 -20.21 10.92 18.07
N LEU A 17 -19.53 12.00 18.46
CA LEU A 17 -18.51 11.99 19.52
C LEU A 17 -19.08 11.54 20.87
N ASP A 18 -20.22 12.10 21.29
CA ASP A 18 -20.90 11.76 22.55
C ASP A 18 -21.34 10.28 22.60
N TYR A 19 -21.64 9.67 21.44
CA TYR A 19 -22.02 8.26 21.30
C TYR A 19 -20.83 7.32 20.96
N GLY A 20 -19.60 7.75 21.24
CA GLY A 20 -18.40 6.92 21.12
C GLY A 20 -17.73 6.96 19.73
N GLY A 21 -18.04 7.96 18.91
CA GLY A 21 -17.36 8.29 17.68
C GLY A 21 -17.43 7.23 16.59
N LYS A 22 -18.55 6.50 16.46
CA LYS A 22 -18.65 5.35 15.54
C LYS A 22 -18.43 5.76 14.08
N HIS A 23 -19.03 6.87 13.65
CA HIS A 23 -18.88 7.35 12.28
C HIS A 23 -17.46 7.88 12.04
N LEU A 24 -16.93 8.68 12.96
CA LEU A 24 -15.55 9.15 12.89
C LEU A 24 -14.53 7.99 12.85
N LYS A 25 -14.73 6.96 13.69
CA LYS A 25 -13.91 5.74 13.71
C LYS A 25 -13.96 5.01 12.37
N HIS A 26 -15.13 4.91 11.74
CA HIS A 26 -15.27 4.32 10.42
C HIS A 26 -14.48 5.10 9.35
N LEU A 27 -14.63 6.43 9.33
CA LEU A 27 -13.90 7.30 8.39
C LEU A 27 -12.38 7.21 8.58
N VAL A 28 -11.91 7.20 9.83
CA VAL A 28 -10.47 7.04 10.14
C VAL A 28 -9.98 5.68 9.64
N ASN A 29 -10.72 4.61 9.87
CA ASN A 29 -10.35 3.27 9.39
C ASN A 29 -10.30 3.20 7.86
N LEU A 30 -11.29 3.75 7.15
CA LEU A 30 -11.26 3.85 5.69
C LEU A 30 -10.01 4.59 5.21
N LYS A 31 -9.64 5.69 5.88
CA LYS A 31 -8.45 6.45 5.53
C LYS A 31 -7.17 5.68 5.80
N ILE A 32 -7.09 4.93 6.90
CA ILE A 32 -5.96 4.04 7.21
C ILE A 32 -5.82 2.97 6.12
N GLU A 33 -6.92 2.35 5.70
CA GLU A 33 -6.90 1.35 4.62
C GLU A 33 -6.54 1.97 3.27
N GLU A 34 -7.01 3.18 2.95
CA GLU A 34 -6.53 3.97 1.82
C GLU A 34 -5.02 4.23 1.91
N PHE A 35 -4.48 4.55 3.10
CA PHE A 35 -3.04 4.79 3.27
C PHE A 35 -2.22 3.50 3.17
N LYS A 36 -2.74 2.38 3.66
CA LYS A 36 -2.10 1.06 3.51
C LYS A 36 -2.05 0.63 2.05
N THR A 37 -3.14 0.84 1.31
CA THR A 37 -3.19 0.59 -0.14
C THR A 37 -2.36 1.62 -0.94
N LYS A 38 -2.27 2.87 -0.47
CA LYS A 38 -1.39 3.93 -1.00
C LYS A 38 0.06 3.86 -0.52
N LYS A 39 0.48 2.89 0.31
CA LYS A 39 1.89 2.46 0.34
C LYS A 39 2.16 1.83 -1.03
N ARG A 40 2.32 2.70 -2.02
CA ARG A 40 2.54 2.35 -3.42
C ARG A 40 3.68 1.36 -3.39
N SER A 41 3.39 0.14 -3.80
CA SER A 41 4.44 -0.83 -4.04
C SER A 41 5.40 -0.13 -5.01
N VAL A 42 6.67 -0.05 -4.63
CA VAL A 42 7.70 0.55 -5.47
C VAL A 42 8.33 -0.57 -6.29
N CYS A 43 8.83 -0.21 -7.47
CA CYS A 43 9.60 -1.14 -8.26
C CYS A 43 10.82 -1.60 -7.46
N ALA A 44 10.96 -2.92 -7.26
CA ALA A 44 12.08 -3.52 -6.54
C ALA A 44 13.45 -3.25 -7.20
N THR A 45 13.44 -2.81 -8.46
CA THR A 45 14.65 -2.49 -9.23
C THR A 45 14.99 -1.00 -9.21
N CYS A 46 14.03 -0.12 -9.54
CA CYS A 46 14.31 1.30 -9.75
C CYS A 46 13.62 2.26 -8.76
N GLY A 47 12.81 1.74 -7.83
CA GLY A 47 12.10 2.54 -6.84
C GLY A 47 10.90 3.34 -7.37
N ALA A 48 10.61 3.28 -8.67
CA ALA A 48 9.47 3.97 -9.25
C ALA A 48 8.14 3.48 -8.64
N PRO A 49 7.15 4.37 -8.43
CA PRO A 49 5.84 3.97 -7.92
C PRO A 49 5.17 3.02 -8.92
N LEU A 50 4.63 1.90 -8.43
CA LEU A 50 3.88 0.96 -9.26
C LEU A 50 2.43 1.43 -9.43
N GLY A 51 1.95 1.35 -10.67
CA GLY A 51 0.55 1.55 -11.03
C GLY A 51 -0.26 0.26 -10.95
N SER A 52 -1.48 0.31 -11.52
CA SER A 52 -2.41 -0.83 -11.63
C SER A 52 -1.83 -1.99 -12.45
N HIS A 53 -1.01 -1.70 -13.45
CA HIS A 53 -0.31 -2.70 -14.26
C HIS A 53 1.13 -2.83 -13.76
N ASN A 54 1.39 -3.85 -12.96
CA ASN A 54 2.73 -4.23 -12.51
C ASN A 54 2.94 -5.74 -12.66
N MET A 55 4.20 -6.16 -12.72
CA MET A 55 4.54 -7.58 -12.65
C MET A 55 5.01 -7.91 -11.25
N THR A 56 4.67 -9.09 -10.77
CA THR A 56 5.09 -9.57 -9.46
C THR A 56 5.78 -10.92 -9.60
N LEU A 57 6.95 -11.04 -8.99
CA LEU A 57 7.67 -12.29 -8.82
C LEU A 57 7.53 -12.74 -7.36
N ILE A 58 7.08 -13.98 -7.16
CA ILE A 58 7.02 -14.64 -5.85
C ILE A 58 8.02 -15.78 -5.87
N PHE A 59 8.87 -15.88 -4.86
CA PHE A 59 9.99 -16.82 -4.84
C PHE A 59 10.43 -17.19 -3.42
N GLY A 60 11.10 -18.33 -3.27
CA GLY A 60 11.47 -18.92 -1.97
C GLY A 60 10.65 -20.18 -1.65
N PRO A 61 10.97 -20.88 -0.55
CA PRO A 61 10.28 -22.10 -0.14
C PRO A 61 8.83 -21.80 0.28
N ASP A 62 7.99 -22.83 0.35
CA ASP A 62 6.56 -22.64 0.61
C ASP A 62 6.27 -21.93 1.92
N ASP A 63 7.07 -22.20 2.95
CA ASP A 63 6.97 -21.58 4.27
C ASP A 63 7.61 -20.18 4.34
N PHE A 64 8.36 -19.75 3.31
CA PHE A 64 9.05 -18.46 3.30
C PHE A 64 9.10 -17.82 1.91
N LYS A 65 7.93 -17.41 1.42
CA LYS A 65 7.78 -16.70 0.15
C LYS A 65 8.14 -15.22 0.28
N LYS A 66 9.06 -14.77 -0.56
CA LYS A 66 9.35 -13.35 -0.81
C LYS A 66 8.59 -12.88 -2.04
N LYS A 67 8.25 -11.59 -2.05
CA LYS A 67 7.55 -10.93 -3.16
C LYS A 67 8.33 -9.70 -3.61
N ALA A 68 8.54 -9.57 -4.91
CA ALA A 68 9.10 -8.39 -5.55
C ALA A 68 8.19 -7.95 -6.71
N SER A 69 7.96 -6.65 -6.86
CA SER A 69 7.10 -6.11 -7.92
C SER A 69 7.86 -5.10 -8.79
N PHE A 70 7.50 -5.02 -10.07
CA PHE A 70 8.27 -4.32 -11.11
C PHE A 70 7.37 -3.48 -12.01
N CYS A 71 7.84 -2.28 -12.36
CA CYS A 71 7.09 -1.33 -13.19
C CYS A 71 7.10 -1.69 -14.67
N ALA A 72 8.14 -2.38 -15.15
CA ALA A 72 8.35 -2.68 -16.56
C ALA A 72 9.14 -3.99 -16.74
N PRO A 73 9.00 -4.68 -17.90
CA PRO A 73 9.67 -5.97 -18.14
C PRO A 73 11.19 -5.88 -18.00
N ASP A 74 11.79 -4.75 -18.36
CA ASP A 74 13.23 -4.55 -18.25
C ASP A 74 13.71 -4.48 -16.80
N CYS A 75 12.89 -3.91 -15.91
CA CYS A 75 13.20 -3.92 -14.47
C CYS A 75 13.18 -5.34 -13.89
N LEU A 76 12.26 -6.19 -14.35
CA LEU A 76 12.22 -7.61 -13.99
C LEU A 76 13.44 -8.35 -14.55
N LYS A 77 13.74 -8.19 -15.84
CA LYS A 77 14.91 -8.82 -16.49
C LYS A 77 16.23 -8.44 -15.80
N TYR A 78 16.41 -7.16 -15.47
CA TYR A 78 17.59 -6.70 -14.75
C TYR A 78 17.69 -7.33 -13.36
N PHE A 79 16.56 -7.42 -12.64
CA PHE A 79 16.51 -8.06 -11.34
C PHE A 79 16.91 -9.54 -11.40
N LEU A 80 16.38 -10.29 -12.37
CA LEU A 80 16.71 -11.71 -12.58
C LEU A 80 18.20 -11.89 -12.88
N LYS A 81 18.77 -11.09 -13.79
CA LYS A 81 20.21 -11.11 -14.09
C LYS A 81 21.07 -10.85 -12.85
N LYS A 82 20.65 -9.91 -12.00
CA LYS A 82 21.37 -9.58 -10.76
C LYS A 82 21.32 -10.72 -9.73
N ILE A 83 20.23 -11.48 -9.69
CA ILE A 83 20.10 -12.69 -8.87
C ILE A 83 21.04 -13.78 -9.39
N GLU A 84 21.01 -14.06 -10.69
CA GLU A 84 21.89 -15.05 -11.33
C GLU A 84 23.36 -14.75 -11.05
N ALA A 85 23.78 -13.48 -11.24
CA ALA A 85 25.16 -13.05 -11.01
C ALA A 85 25.62 -13.16 -9.55
N LYS A 86 24.70 -13.24 -8.58
CA LYS A 86 25.02 -13.34 -7.14
C LYS A 86 25.00 -14.79 -6.60
N GLY A 87 24.96 -15.79 -7.48
CA GLY A 87 24.89 -17.21 -7.07
C GLY A 87 23.47 -17.76 -6.99
N GLY A 88 22.49 -17.10 -7.62
CA GLY A 88 21.14 -17.60 -7.79
C GLY A 88 20.20 -17.32 -6.61
N LEU A 89 18.90 -17.55 -6.88
CA LEU A 89 17.91 -17.81 -5.86
C LEU A 89 18.35 -19.11 -5.20
N ILE A 90 18.91 -19.03 -3.99
CA ILE A 90 19.11 -20.23 -3.18
C ILE A 90 17.69 -20.77 -2.91
N LEU A 91 17.33 -21.78 -3.69
CA LEU A 91 16.14 -22.62 -3.59
C LEU A 91 16.25 -23.49 -2.34
#